data_AF-A0A6B9ZEC3-F1
#
_entry.id   AF-A0A6B9ZEC3-F1
#
_cell.length_a   1.000
_cell.length_b   1.000
_cell.length_c   1.000
_cell.angle_alpha   90.00
_cell.angle_beta   90.00
_cell.angle_gamma   90.00
#
_symmetry.space_group_name_H-M   'P 1'
#
loop_
_entity.id
_entity.type
_entity.pdbx_description
1 polymer ?
#
loop_
_entity_poly.entity_id
_entity_poly.type
_entity_poly.pdbx_seq_one_letter_code
_entity_poly.pdbx_strand_id
1 'polypeptide(L)' 'MPVATDEAKQQDKVHTTINKIIDLGFLRKLDDQEQNYEIHRIIKGFVNAEVIDDTLRRLQQHAEDKQITE' A
#
# COMPACT_ATOMS: atom_id res chain seq x y z
N MET A 1 30.93 16.75 -0.93
CA MET A 1 29.76 16.48 -0.06
C MET A 1 28.49 16.57 -0.90
N PRO A 2 27.66 15.53 -0.97
CA PRO A 2 26.28 15.68 -1.44
C PRO A 2 25.31 14.93 -0.52
N VAL A 3 24.95 15.52 0.62
CA VAL A 3 23.89 15.00 1.51
C VAL A 3 22.53 15.56 1.07
N ALA A 4 22.50 16.85 0.68
CA ALA A 4 21.29 17.55 0.24
C ALA A 4 20.61 16.94 -1.01
N THR A 5 21.39 16.34 -1.92
CA THR A 5 20.82 15.68 -3.12
C THR A 5 20.03 14.41 -2.77
N ASP A 6 20.38 13.75 -1.66
CA ASP A 6 19.71 12.53 -1.22
C ASP A 6 18.38 12.86 -0.52
N GLU A 7 18.38 13.89 0.33
CA GLU A 7 17.17 14.37 1.02
C GLU A 7 16.09 14.82 0.03
N ALA A 8 16.44 15.57 -1.01
CA ALA A 8 15.48 15.99 -2.04
C ALA A 8 14.84 14.78 -2.75
N LYS A 9 15.65 13.79 -3.14
CA LYS A 9 15.15 12.55 -3.76
C LYS A 9 14.28 11.74 -2.80
N GLN A 10 14.58 11.77 -1.51
CA GLN A 10 13.78 11.11 -0.50
C GLN A 10 12.41 11.78 -0.35
N GLN A 11 12.35 13.11 -0.32
CA GLN A 11 11.09 13.87 -0.29
C GLN A 11 10.24 13.59 -1.53
N ASP A 12 10.83 13.56 -2.72
CA ASP A 12 10.12 13.23 -3.96
C ASP A 12 9.51 11.82 -3.94
N LYS A 13 10.25 10.84 -3.39
CA LYS A 13 9.76 9.47 -3.20
C LYS A 13 8.58 9.42 -2.22
N VAL A 14 8.64 10.18 -1.13
CA VAL A 14 7.56 10.28 -0.15
C VAL A 14 6.31 10.87 -0.81
N HIS A 15 6.43 11.99 -1.51
CA HIS A 15 5.33 12.62 -2.23
C HIS A 15 4.72 11.69 -3.29
N THR A 16 5.55 11.00 -4.07
CA THR A 16 5.10 10.01 -5.06
C THR A 16 4.29 8.89 -4.41
N THR A 17 4.73 8.43 -3.23
CA THR A 17 4.05 7.37 -2.49
C THR A 17 2.72 7.84 -1.92
N ILE A 18 2.67 9.06 -1.35
CA ILE A 18 1.44 9.67 -0.85
C ILE A 18 0.39 9.76 -1.97
N ASN A 19 0.78 10.26 -3.15
CA ASN A 19 -0.14 10.36 -4.29
C ASN A 19 -0.71 9.00 -4.69
N LYS A 20 0.12 7.95 -4.75
CA LYS A 20 -0.36 6.58 -5.03
C LYS A 20 -1.38 6.11 -3.98
N ILE A 21 -1.15 6.41 -2.71
CA ILE A 21 -2.05 6.01 -1.63
C ILE A 21 -3.39 6.78 -1.71
N ILE A 22 -3.37 8.03 -2.18
CA ILE A 22 -4.58 8.81 -2.50
C ILE A 22 -5.33 8.18 -3.68
N ASP A 23 -4.63 7.84 -4.76
CA ASP A 23 -5.22 7.19 -5.95
C ASP A 23 -5.87 5.85 -5.61
N LEU A 24 -5.28 5.11 -4.65
CA LEU A 24 -5.84 3.87 -4.11
C LEU A 24 -7.02 4.08 -3.15
N GLY A 25 -7.33 5.32 -2.78
CA GLY A 25 -8.47 5.67 -1.92
C GLY A 25 -8.21 5.51 -0.41
N PHE A 26 -6.97 5.27 0.02
CA PHE A 26 -6.64 5.11 1.44
C PHE A 26 -6.42 6.45 2.17
N LEU A 27 -6.03 7.49 1.42
CA LEU A 27 -5.88 8.85 1.94
C LEU A 27 -6.80 9.81 1.19
N ARG A 28 -7.29 10.82 1.90
CA ARG A 28 -7.90 12.02 1.32
C ARG A 28 -7.06 13.22 1.67
N LYS A 29 -6.69 14.03 0.69
CA LYS A 29 -6.08 15.33 0.98
C LYS A 29 -7.15 16.27 1.54
N LEU A 30 -6.84 16.95 2.65
CA LEU A 30 -7.68 17.99 3.20
C LEU A 30 -7.43 19.30 2.47
N ASP A 31 -8.49 20.09 2.28
CA ASP A 31 -8.37 21.44 1.72
C ASP A 31 -8.05 22.42 2.87
N ASP A 32 -6.81 22.32 3.36
CA ASP A 32 -6.25 23.20 4.37
C ASP A 32 -4.85 23.72 3.98
N GLN A 33 -4.37 24.69 4.76
CA GLN A 33 -3.08 25.33 4.52
C GLN A 33 -1.88 24.47 4.98
N GLU A 34 -2.13 23.38 5.69
CA GLU A 34 -1.11 22.60 6.41
C GLU A 34 -0.77 21.28 5.71
N GLN A 35 -1.36 21.01 4.53
CA GLN A 35 -1.17 19.76 3.79
C GLN A 35 -1.56 18.51 4.61
N ASN A 36 -2.64 18.61 5.39
CA ASN A 36 -3.09 17.45 6.16
C ASN A 36 -3.79 16.42 5.27
N TYR A 37 -3.77 15.17 5.73
CA TYR A 37 -4.45 14.04 5.09
C TYR A 37 -5.35 13.33 6.10
N GLU A 38 -6.55 12.99 5.66
CA GLU A 38 -7.45 12.10 6.38
C GLU A 38 -7.17 10.65 5.96
N ILE A 39 -7.04 9.75 6.95
CA ILE A 39 -6.90 8.32 6.71
C ILE A 39 -8.28 7.69 6.59
N HIS A 40 -8.61 7.13 5.42
CA HIS A 40 -9.82 6.37 5.25
C HIS A 40 -9.73 5.04 6.02
N ARG A 41 -10.76 4.72 6.80
CA ARG A 41 -10.88 3.49 7.62
C ARG A 41 -10.93 2.18 6.80
N ILE A 42 -10.82 2.27 5.47
CA ILE A 42 -11.14 1.26 4.46
C ILE A 42 -9.96 0.32 4.16
N ILE A 43 -8.96 0.20 5.05
CA ILE A 43 -8.00 -0.92 4.91
C ILE A 43 -8.72 -2.29 5.05
N LYS A 44 -9.86 -2.34 5.77
CA LYS A 44 -10.77 -3.51 5.86
C LYS A 44 -11.92 -3.54 4.85
N GLY A 45 -12.10 -2.49 4.03
CA GLY A 45 -13.25 -2.40 3.12
C GLY A 45 -12.91 -2.57 1.64
N PHE A 46 -11.63 -2.47 1.25
CA PHE A 46 -11.19 -2.63 -0.14
C PHE A 46 -10.97 -4.08 -0.54
N VAL A 47 -10.72 -4.97 0.43
CA VAL A 47 -10.62 -6.41 0.20
C VAL A 47 -11.52 -7.09 1.22
N ASN A 48 -12.57 -7.76 0.75
CA ASN A 48 -13.41 -8.60 1.59
C ASN A 48 -12.51 -9.62 2.32
N ALA A 49 -12.69 -9.78 3.63
CA ALA A 49 -11.93 -10.76 4.42
C ALA A 49 -12.01 -12.18 3.82
N GLU A 50 -13.13 -12.51 3.18
CA GLU A 50 -13.34 -13.74 2.41
C GLU A 50 -12.38 -13.85 1.21
N VAL A 51 -12.14 -12.76 0.49
CA VAL A 51 -11.17 -12.74 -0.64
C VAL A 51 -9.75 -12.96 -0.15
N ILE A 52 -9.39 -12.40 1.02
CA ILE A 52 -8.08 -12.63 1.65
C ILE A 52 -7.94 -14.10 2.01
N ASP A 53 -8.96 -14.68 2.64
CA ASP A 53 -8.95 -16.06 3.10
C ASP A 53 -8.91 -17.06 1.94
N ASP A 54 -9.71 -16.85 0.90
CA ASP A 54 -9.70 -17.65 -0.33
C ASP A 54 -8.37 -17.57 -1.08
N THR A 55 -7.78 -16.37 -1.14
CA THR A 55 -6.47 -16.19 -1.78
C THR A 55 -5.39 -16.94 -1.01
N LEU A 56 -5.41 -16.86 0.33
CA LEU A 56 -4.48 -17.60 1.17
C LEU A 56 -4.60 -19.11 0.97
N ARG A 57 -5.82 -19.65 0.95
CA ARG A 57 -6.08 -21.08 0.72
C ARG A 57 -5.49 -21.57 -0.62
N ARG A 58 -5.70 -20.81 -1.70
CA ARG A 58 -5.18 -21.16 -3.03
C ARG A 58 -3.66 -21.17 -3.07
N LEU A 59 -3.01 -20.22 -2.39
CA LEU A 59 -1.55 -20.17 -2.29
C LEU A 59 -0.99 -21.34 -1.50
N GLN A 60 -1.66 -21.74 -0.41
CA GLN A 60 -1.27 -22.91 0.38
C GLN A 60 -1.40 -24.20 -0.43
N GLN A 61 -2.53 -24.41 -1.11
CA GLN A 61 -2.72 -25.56 -2.01
C GLN A 61 -1.64 -25.63 -3.09
N HIS A 62 -1.32 -24.50 -3.73
CA HIS A 62 -0.26 -24.48 -4.74
C HIS A 62 1.12 -24.81 -4.17
N ALA A 63 1.41 -24.37 -2.94
CA ALA A 63 2.66 -24.69 -2.27
C ALA A 63 2.74 -26.19 -1.89
N GLU A 64 1.64 -26.77 -1.44
CA GLU A 64 1.51 -28.21 -1.15
C GLU A 64 1.67 -29.04 -2.42
N ASP A 65 0.96 -28.71 -3.49
CA ASP A 65 1.05 -29.40 -4.78
C ASP A 65 2.49 -29.39 -5.33
N LYS A 66 3.20 -28.26 -5.17
CA LYS A 66 4.63 -28.17 -5.53
C LYS A 66 5.53 -29.04 -4.67
N GLN A 67 5.28 -29.14 -3.36
CA GLN A 67 6.03 -30.04 -2.48
C GLN A 67 5.75 -31.53 -2.73
N ILE A 68 4.59 -31.87 -3.27
CA ILE A 68 4.22 -33.26 -3.62
C ILE A 68 4.84 -33.66 -4.97
N THR A 69 5.17 -32.68 -5.82
CA THR A 69 5.71 -32.91 -7.17
C THR A 69 7.25 -32.93 -7.23
N GLU A 70 7.93 -32.53 -6.14
CA GLU A 70 9.40 -32.69 -5.94
C GLU A 70 9.71 -33.94 -5.10
#